data_AF-A0A9X7GMG3-F1
#
_entry.id   AF-A0A9X7GMG3-F1
#
_cell.length_a   1.000
_cell.length_b   1.000
_cell.length_c   1.000
_cell.angle_alpha   90.00
_cell.angle_beta   90.00
_cell.angle_gamma   90.00
#
_symmetry.space_group_name_H-M   'P 1'
#
loop_
_entity.id
_entity.type
_entity.pdbx_description
1 polymer ?
#
loop_
_entity_poly.entity_id
_entity_poly.type
_entity_poly.pdbx_seq_one_letter_code
_entity_poly.pdbx_strand_id
1 'polypeptide(L)'
;MRDVTKRLQRILSELESLESDMQQTNIRRSQTDIAQQDILHTIEIETFTTARGNHLLKELKRIRKERRKAKDDQAVLQSVMHTLKGVKQKVECSIGSVTGVIERQQERKVTKGY
;
A
#
# COMPACT_ATOMS: atom_id res chain seq x y z
N MET A 1 28.35 -4.70 -11.41
CA MET A 1 27.50 -3.74 -12.15
C MET A 1 26.10 -4.27 -12.40
N ARG A 2 25.88 -5.40 -13.10
CA ARG A 2 24.52 -6.00 -13.25
C ARG A 2 23.80 -6.28 -11.93
N ASP A 3 24.55 -6.57 -10.86
CA ASP A 3 23.99 -6.79 -9.52
C ASP A 3 23.38 -5.51 -8.91
N VAL A 4 23.93 -4.33 -9.22
CA VAL A 4 23.41 -3.04 -8.70
C VAL A 4 22.06 -2.71 -9.34
N THR A 5 21.93 -2.90 -10.65
CA THR A 5 20.66 -2.71 -11.36
C THR A 5 19.57 -3.65 -10.82
N LYS A 6 19.91 -4.92 -10.53
CA LYS A 6 18.98 -5.87 -9.90
C LYS A 6 18.54 -5.42 -8.51
N ARG A 7 19.44 -4.88 -7.69
CA ARG A 7 19.09 -4.34 -6.35
C ARG A 7 18.15 -3.13 -6.45
N LEU A 8 18.42 -2.22 -7.39
CA LEU A 8 17.54 -1.08 -7.64
C LEU A 8 16.15 -1.49 -8.14
N GLN A 9 16.07 -2.51 -9.01
CA GLN A 9 14.80 -3.09 -9.46
C GLN A 9 14.01 -3.72 -8.32
N ARG A 10 14.68 -4.40 -7.37
CA ARG A 10 14.01 -4.92 -6.16
C ARG A 10 13.41 -3.80 -5.31
N ILE A 11 14.19 -2.74 -5.05
CA ILE A 11 13.69 -1.58 -4.31
C ILE A 11 12.47 -0.97 -5.01
N LEU A 12 12.50 -0.87 -6.34
CA LEU A 12 11.35 -0.37 -7.10
C LEU A 12 10.11 -1.26 -6.91
N SER A 13 10.26 -2.58 -7.00
CA SER A 13 9.14 -3.51 -6.80
C SER A 13 8.59 -3.48 -5.36
N GLU A 14 9.45 -3.27 -4.36
CA GLU A 14 9.01 -3.13 -2.96
C GLU A 14 8.22 -1.84 -2.76
N LEU A 15 8.64 -0.73 -3.39
CA LEU A 15 7.90 0.53 -3.35
C LEU A 15 6.53 0.40 -4.03
N GLU A 16 6.43 -0.31 -5.14
CA GLU A 16 5.15 -0.59 -5.81
C GLU A 16 4.24 -1.48 -4.97
N SER A 17 4.79 -2.49 -4.29
CA SER A 17 4.04 -3.32 -3.35
C SER A 17 3.48 -2.48 -2.21
N LEU A 18 4.27 -1.56 -1.63
CA LEU A 18 3.82 -0.65 -0.58
C LEU A 18 2.71 0.29 -1.05
N GLU A 19 2.80 0.80 -2.28
CA GLU A 19 1.73 1.59 -2.90
C GLU A 19 0.43 0.77 -3.03
N SER A 20 0.54 -0.49 -3.45
CA SER A 20 -0.58 -1.42 -3.55
C SER A 20 -1.21 -1.72 -2.18
N ASP A 21 -0.39 -1.98 -1.15
CA ASP A 21 -0.85 -2.22 0.22
C ASP A 21 -1.60 -1.02 0.80
N MET A 22 -1.13 0.20 0.50
CA MET A 22 -1.81 1.43 0.90
C MET A 22 -3.19 1.56 0.22
N GLN A 23 -3.28 1.27 -1.07
CA GLN A 23 -4.56 1.26 -1.79
C GLN A 23 -5.52 0.22 -1.21
N GLN A 24 -5.04 -1.00 -0.95
CA GLN A 24 -5.86 -2.05 -0.38
C GLN A 24 -6.36 -1.69 1.03
N THR A 25 -5.52 -1.06 1.83
CA THR A 25 -5.89 -0.61 3.19
C THR A 25 -6.93 0.50 3.13
N ASN A 26 -6.84 1.42 2.17
CA ASN A 26 -7.86 2.45 1.95
C ASN A 26 -9.22 1.83 1.57
N ILE A 27 -9.22 0.82 0.69
CA ILE A 27 -10.43 0.09 0.30
C ILE A 27 -11.05 -0.59 1.52
N ARG A 28 -10.24 -1.33 2.30
CA ARG A 28 -10.71 -2.01 3.51
C ARG A 28 -11.30 -1.03 4.51
N ARG A 29 -10.66 0.12 4.73
CA ARG A 29 -11.18 1.18 5.62
C ARG A 29 -12.55 1.65 5.14
N SER A 30 -12.67 1.99 3.85
CA SER A 30 -13.94 2.42 3.25
C SER A 30 -15.05 1.38 3.43
N GLN A 31 -14.75 0.11 3.17
CA GLN A 31 -15.69 -1.00 3.38
C GLN A 31 -16.13 -1.11 4.84
N THR A 32 -15.21 -0.97 5.81
CA THR A 32 -15.57 -1.00 7.23
C THR A 32 -16.37 0.22 7.68
N ASP A 33 -16.16 1.39 7.06
CA ASP A 33 -16.95 2.59 7.32
C ASP A 33 -18.39 2.42 6.81
N ILE A 34 -18.56 1.93 5.58
CA ILE A 34 -19.87 1.63 4.98
C ILE A 34 -20.61 0.60 5.84
N ALA A 35 -19.97 -0.53 6.15
CA ALA A 35 -20.61 -1.59 6.94
C ALA A 35 -21.00 -1.12 8.35
N GLN A 36 -20.24 -0.18 8.94
CA GLN A 36 -20.62 0.43 10.21
C GLN A 36 -21.87 1.31 10.05
N GLN A 37 -21.94 2.11 8.97
CA GLN A 37 -23.10 2.97 8.69
C GLN A 37 -24.35 2.13 8.43
N ASP A 38 -24.25 1.04 7.67
CA ASP A 38 -25.38 0.16 7.38
C ASP A 38 -25.99 -0.40 8.68
N ILE A 39 -25.17 -0.90 9.60
CA ILE A 39 -25.68 -1.40 10.89
C ILE A 39 -26.30 -0.29 11.73
N LEU A 40 -25.69 0.90 11.74
CA LEU A 40 -26.26 2.04 12.48
C LEU A 40 -27.62 2.46 11.89
N HIS A 41 -27.71 2.52 10.57
CA HIS A 41 -28.95 2.84 9.86
C HIS A 41 -30.05 1.80 10.13
N THR A 42 -29.70 0.50 10.12
CA THR A 42 -30.63 -0.57 10.54
C THR A 42 -31.11 -0.35 11.98
N ILE A 43 -30.21 0.00 12.90
CA ILE A 43 -30.57 0.27 14.31
C ILE A 43 -31.49 1.50 14.44
N GLU A 44 -31.30 2.51 13.59
CA GLU A 44 -32.05 3.77 13.63
C GLU A 44 -33.46 3.64 13.04
N ILE A 45 -33.65 2.80 12.02
CA ILE A 45 -34.90 2.70 11.27
C ILE A 45 -35.76 1.52 11.69
N GLU A 46 -35.16 0.34 11.91
CA GLU A 46 -35.92 -0.87 12.13
C GLU A 46 -36.35 -1.00 13.59
N THR A 47 -37.57 -1.52 13.80
CA THR A 47 -37.94 -2.10 15.09
C THR A 47 -37.45 -3.54 15.13
N PHE A 48 -36.76 -3.92 16.19
CA PHE A 48 -36.18 -5.25 16.33
C PHE A 48 -36.47 -5.85 17.69
N THR A 49 -36.57 -7.18 17.71
CA THR A 49 -36.66 -7.94 18.96
C THR A 49 -35.36 -7.81 19.75
N THR A 50 -35.41 -8.06 21.06
CA THR A 50 -34.22 -8.04 21.93
C THR A 50 -33.11 -8.97 21.41
N ALA A 51 -33.48 -10.14 20.89
CA ALA A 51 -32.51 -11.09 20.31
C ALA A 51 -31.79 -10.49 19.08
N ARG A 52 -32.54 -9.86 18.17
CA ARG A 52 -31.98 -9.21 16.98
C ARG A 52 -31.15 -7.98 17.34
N GLY A 53 -31.59 -7.17 18.31
CA GLY A 53 -30.83 -6.03 18.82
C GLY A 53 -29.49 -6.45 19.43
N ASN A 54 -29.46 -7.55 20.20
CA ASN A 54 -28.21 -8.09 20.74
C ASN A 54 -27.25 -8.58 19.64
N HIS A 55 -27.77 -9.15 18.56
CA HIS A 55 -26.96 -9.53 17.40
C HIS A 55 -26.34 -8.30 16.72
N LEU A 56 -27.16 -7.29 16.41
CA LEU A 56 -26.72 -6.03 15.79
C LEU A 56 -25.66 -5.33 16.65
N LEU A 57 -25.82 -5.32 17.98
CA LEU A 57 -24.84 -4.75 18.89
C LEU A 57 -23.49 -5.50 18.86
N LYS A 58 -23.51 -6.84 18.81
CA LYS A 58 -22.29 -7.66 18.70
C LYS A 58 -21.58 -7.40 17.37
N GLU A 59 -22.32 -7.35 16.28
CA GLU A 59 -21.79 -7.02 14.95
C GLU A 59 -21.20 -5.62 14.90
N LEU A 60 -21.91 -4.61 15.41
CA LEU A 60 -21.40 -3.24 15.47
C LEU A 60 -20.09 -3.15 16.26
N LYS A 61 -19.99 -3.88 17.38
CA LYS A 61 -18.75 -3.96 18.17
C LYS A 61 -17.62 -4.61 17.38
N ARG A 62 -17.90 -5.66 16.61
CA ARG A 62 -16.93 -6.33 15.73
C ARG A 62 -16.42 -5.37 14.65
N ILE A 63 -17.32 -4.76 13.88
CA ILE A 63 -16.97 -3.82 12.81
C ILE A 63 -16.19 -2.63 13.36
N ARG A 64 -16.57 -2.07 14.52
CA ARG A 64 -15.83 -0.97 15.15
C ARG A 64 -14.39 -1.34 15.54
N LYS A 65 -14.12 -2.61 15.85
CA LYS A 65 -12.75 -3.10 16.10
C LYS A 65 -11.97 -3.22 14.79
N GLU A 66 -12.59 -3.78 13.76
CA GLU A 66 -11.98 -3.92 12.43
C GLU A 66 -11.65 -2.55 11.82
N ARG A 67 -12.57 -1.60 11.90
CA ARG A 67 -12.37 -0.21 11.46
C ARG A 67 -11.21 0.47 12.18
N ARG A 68 -11.07 0.26 13.50
CA ARG A 68 -9.94 0.79 14.28
C ARG A 68 -8.62 0.20 13.79
N LYS A 69 -8.56 -1.12 13.62
CA LYS A 69 -7.37 -1.79 13.08
C LYS A 69 -7.01 -1.26 11.69
N ALA A 70 -7.99 -1.15 10.78
CA ALA A 70 -7.76 -0.60 9.45
C ALA A 70 -7.23 0.85 9.48
N LYS A 71 -7.72 1.68 10.41
CA LYS A 71 -7.22 3.05 10.62
C LYS A 71 -5.78 3.06 11.14
N ASP A 72 -5.46 2.18 12.08
CA ASP A 72 -4.12 2.08 12.65
C ASP A 72 -3.12 1.60 11.59
N ASP A 73 -3.46 0.54 10.83
CA ASP A 73 -2.66 0.02 9.72
C ASP A 73 -2.43 1.11 8.65
N GLN A 74 -3.47 1.88 8.32
CA GLN A 74 -3.37 2.98 7.37
C GLN A 74 -2.44 4.09 7.87
N ALA A 75 -2.50 4.45 9.16
CA ALA A 75 -1.66 5.48 9.73
C ALA A 75 -0.16 5.11 9.63
N VAL A 76 0.16 3.84 9.87
CA VAL A 76 1.52 3.31 9.72
C VAL A 76 1.97 3.41 8.26
N LEU A 77 1.18 2.89 7.31
CA LEU A 77 1.51 2.92 5.88
C LEU A 77 1.63 4.36 5.35
N GLN A 78 0.74 5.26 5.77
CA GLN A 78 0.76 6.66 5.35
C GLN A 78 2.03 7.37 5.84
N SER A 79 2.51 7.08 7.05
CA SER A 79 3.76 7.62 7.56
C SER A 79 4.98 7.14 6.75
N VAL A 80 5.02 5.86 6.41
CA VAL A 80 6.09 5.28 5.57
C VAL A 80 6.05 5.87 4.17
N MET A 81 4.89 5.91 3.53
CA MET A 81 4.70 6.47 2.18
C MET A 81 5.03 7.96 2.10
N HIS A 82 4.73 8.72 3.15
CA HIS A 82 5.13 10.13 3.22
C HIS A 82 6.67 10.27 3.24
N THR A 83 7.36 9.44 4.02
CA THR A 83 8.83 9.41 4.08
C THR A 83 9.46 8.99 2.75
N LEU A 84 8.85 8.02 2.08
CA LEU A 84 9.32 7.47 0.80
C LEU A 84 8.86 8.29 -0.42
N LYS A 85 8.23 9.44 -0.21
CA LYS A 85 7.71 10.29 -1.27
C LYS A 85 8.83 10.70 -2.24
N GLY A 86 8.66 10.37 -3.52
CA GLY A 86 9.62 10.67 -4.58
C GLY A 86 10.86 9.76 -4.59
N VAL A 87 10.96 8.78 -3.68
CA VAL A 87 12.05 7.78 -3.72
C VAL A 87 11.91 6.91 -4.98
N LYS A 88 10.69 6.52 -5.36
CA LYS A 88 10.41 5.75 -6.58
C LYS A 88 11.05 6.40 -7.82
N GLN A 89 10.74 7.67 -8.05
CA GLN A 89 11.28 8.44 -9.18
C GLN A 89 12.81 8.55 -9.13
N LYS A 90 13.40 8.73 -7.95
CA LYS A 90 14.87 8.74 -7.78
C LYS A 90 15.51 7.40 -8.10
N VAL A 91 14.87 6.29 -7.73
CA VAL A 91 15.33 4.92 -8.03
C VAL A 91 15.25 4.66 -9.52
N GLU A 92 14.17 5.05 -10.19
CA GLU A 92 14.02 4.95 -11.65
C GLU A 92 15.13 5.72 -12.40
N CYS A 93 15.39 6.97 -12.03
CA CYS A 93 16.48 7.75 -12.61
C CYS A 93 17.86 7.10 -12.36
N SER A 94 18.05 6.50 -11.19
CA SER A 94 19.30 5.80 -10.83
C SER A 94 19.51 4.54 -11.66
N ILE A 95 18.44 3.78 -11.93
CA ILE A 95 18.48 2.62 -12.84
C ILE A 95 18.93 3.08 -14.22
N GLY A 96 18.31 4.13 -14.78
CA GLY A 96 18.70 4.67 -16.08
C GLY A 96 20.17 5.11 -16.13
N SER A 97 20.64 5.79 -15.09
CA SER A 97 22.02 6.25 -14.98
C SER A 97 23.02 5.09 -14.93
N VAL A 98 22.75 4.05 -14.14
CA VAL A 98 23.61 2.86 -14.03
C VAL A 98 23.64 2.11 -15.36
N THR A 99 22.51 1.95 -16.02
CA THR A 99 22.42 1.30 -17.34
C THR A 99 23.26 2.04 -18.38
N GLY A 100 23.15 3.37 -18.47
CA GLY A 100 23.96 4.16 -19.39
C GLY A 100 25.47 4.17 -19.07
N VAL A 101 25.87 3.92 -17.82
CA VAL A 101 27.29 3.67 -17.49
C VAL A 101 27.74 2.29 -17.96
N ILE A 102 26.89 1.27 -17.81
CA ILE A 102 27.20 -0.11 -18.27
C ILE A 102 27.37 -0.15 -19.79
N GLU A 103 26.48 0.49 -20.54
CA GLU A 103 26.52 0.55 -22.01
C GLU A 103 27.82 1.23 -22.49
N ARG A 104 28.13 2.43 -21.97
CA ARG A 104 29.39 3.12 -22.28
C ARG A 104 30.63 2.31 -21.94
N GLN A 105 30.60 1.50 -20.89
CA GLN A 105 31.72 0.60 -20.54
C GLN A 105 31.84 -0.59 -21.50
N GLN A 106 30.72 -1.10 -22.03
CA GLN A 106 30.73 -2.17 -23.02
C GLN A 106 31.28 -1.67 -24.37
N GLU A 107 30.83 -0.50 -24.84
CA GLU A 107 31.31 0.13 -26.08
C GLU A 107 32.83 0.34 -26.06
N ARG A 108 33.39 0.84 -24.95
CA ARG A 108 34.83 1.04 -24.75
C ARG A 108 35.64 -0.26 -24.77
N LYS A 109 35.05 -1.39 -24.37
CA LYS A 109 35.72 -2.71 -24.43
C LYS A 109 35.77 -3.24 -25.85
N VAL A 110 34.72 -3.01 -26.64
CA VAL A 110 34.67 -3.42 -28.06
C VAL A 110 35.67 -2.62 -28.90
N THR A 111 35.80 -1.32 -28.66
CA THR A 111 36.74 -0.45 -29.42
C THR A 111 38.22 -0.68 -29.10
N LYS A 112 38.56 -1.25 -27.93
CA LYS A 112 39.95 -1.59 -27.56
C LYS A 112 40.38 -3.01 -27.97
N GLY A 113 39.45 -3.80 -28.52
CA GLY A 113 39.68 -5.19 -28.92
C GLY A 113 39.94 -5.39 -30.42
N TYR A 114 40.22 -4.31 -31.16
CA TYR A 114 40.65 -4.31 -32.55
C TYR A 114 42.05 -3.71 -32.66
#